data_AF-A0A1B1NBG9-F1
#
_entry.id   AF-A0A1B1NBG9-F1
#
_cell.length_a   1.000
_cell.length_b   1.000
_cell.length_c   1.000
_cell.angle_alpha   90.00
_cell.angle_beta   90.00
_cell.angle_gamma   90.00
#
_symmetry.space_group_name_H-M   'P 1'
#
loop_
_entity.id
_entity.type
_entity.pdbx_description
1 polymer ?
#
loop_
_entity_poly.entity_id
_entity_poly.type
_entity_poly.pdbx_seq_one_letter_code
_entity_poly.pdbx_strand_id
1 'polypeptide(L)'
;MSGMPWLLAAALVAAGGAVGAMLRHLLSRPPLGPVRGVLLVNLVGAAALGVLVGLADALAPWLFLLLGTGLCGALTTWSTLAVQTCELGGRDRDRAGAYLGATLLLGLGAAAGGYALARLLV
;
A
#
# COMPACT_ATOMS: atom_id res chain seq x y z
N MET A 1 -13.86 -3.62 -19.00
CA MET A 1 -13.50 -2.18 -18.86
C MET A 1 -14.16 -1.28 -19.92
N SER A 2 -14.69 -1.81 -21.02
CA SER A 2 -15.20 -1.09 -22.20
C SER A 2 -16.57 -0.38 -22.05
N GLY A 3 -16.99 -0.04 -20.82
CA GLY A 3 -18.26 0.65 -20.57
C GLY A 3 -18.23 1.68 -19.44
N MET A 4 -17.11 1.83 -18.72
CA MET A 4 -17.01 2.80 -17.63
C MET A 4 -16.56 4.16 -18.20
N PRO A 5 -17.27 5.26 -17.94
CA PRO A 5 -16.79 6.59 -18.30
C PRO A 5 -15.43 6.85 -17.63
N TRP A 6 -14.45 7.33 -18.40
CA TRP A 6 -13.11 7.61 -17.89
C TRP A 6 -13.11 8.61 -16.72
N LEU A 7 -14.06 9.56 -16.71
CA LEU A 7 -14.27 10.51 -15.61
C LEU A 7 -14.64 9.80 -14.32
N LEU A 8 -15.51 8.80 -14.39
CA LEU A 8 -15.91 8.01 -13.22
C LEU A 8 -14.72 7.18 -12.71
N ALA A 9 -13.97 6.55 -13.62
CA ALA A 9 -12.75 5.83 -13.24
C ALA A 9 -11.74 6.75 -12.53
N ALA A 10 -11.50 7.94 -13.07
CA ALA A 10 -10.62 8.94 -12.46
C ALA A 10 -11.15 9.40 -11.10
N ALA A 11 -12.45 9.64 -10.97
CA ALA A 11 -13.08 10.03 -9.70
C ALA A 11 -12.93 8.95 -8.62
N LEU A 12 -13.11 7.66 -8.99
CA LEU A 12 -12.91 6.54 -8.08
C LEU A 12 -11.46 6.44 -7.60
N VAL A 13 -10.50 6.51 -8.52
CA VAL A 13 -9.07 6.48 -8.17
C VAL A 13 -8.71 7.69 -7.30
N ALA A 14 -9.20 8.88 -7.62
CA ALA A 14 -8.95 10.10 -6.86
C ALA A 14 -9.56 10.03 -5.44
N ALA A 15 -10.79 9.52 -5.31
CA ALA A 15 -11.44 9.37 -4.01
C ALA A 15 -10.67 8.39 -3.11
N GLY A 16 -10.33 7.21 -3.63
CA GLY A 16 -9.52 6.24 -2.88
C GLY A 16 -8.13 6.81 -2.56
N GLY A 17 -7.51 7.46 -3.54
CA GLY A 17 -6.20 8.07 -3.42
C GLY A 17 -6.13 9.16 -2.34
N ALA A 18 -7.15 10.02 -2.27
CA ALA A 18 -7.26 11.05 -1.24
C ALA A 18 -7.29 10.43 0.17
N VAL A 19 -8.10 9.39 0.37
CA VAL A 19 -8.16 8.67 1.65
C VAL A 19 -6.81 8.00 1.96
N GLY A 20 -6.21 7.31 0.99
CA GLY A 20 -4.94 6.61 1.17
C GLY A 20 -3.80 7.56 1.55
N ALA A 21 -3.69 8.69 0.85
CA ALA A 21 -2.70 9.71 1.14
C ALA A 21 -2.91 10.34 2.53
N MET A 22 -4.16 10.62 2.91
CA MET A 22 -4.47 11.18 4.23
C MET A 22 -4.10 10.21 5.36
N LEU A 23 -4.45 8.93 5.22
CA LEU A 23 -4.10 7.88 6.19
C LEU A 23 -2.58 7.72 6.31
N ARG A 24 -1.86 7.69 5.17
CA ARG A 24 -0.40 7.65 5.17
C ARG A 24 0.21 8.83 5.91
N HIS A 25 -0.29 10.03 5.65
CA HIS A 25 0.17 11.24 6.30
C HIS A 25 -0.06 11.21 7.82
N LEU A 26 -1.26 10.80 8.26
CA LEU A 26 -1.59 10.69 9.68
C LEU A 26 -0.76 9.62 10.39
N LEU A 27 -0.57 8.45 9.78
CA LEU A 27 0.21 7.36 10.38
C LEU A 27 1.72 7.62 10.38
N SER A 28 2.21 8.51 9.52
CA SER A 28 3.61 8.95 9.51
C SER A 28 3.93 10.02 10.57
N ARG A 29 2.93 10.47 11.33
CA ARG A 29 3.07 11.43 12.43
C ARG A 29 3.22 10.69 13.78
N PRO A 30 3.58 11.40 14.87
CA PRO A 30 3.55 10.83 16.21
C PRO A 30 2.18 10.19 16.51
N PRO A 31 2.14 9.03 17.19
CA PRO A 31 3.24 8.42 17.95
C PRO A 31 4.15 7.49 17.15
N LEU A 32 3.80 7.10 15.93
CA LEU A 32 4.61 6.16 15.13
C LEU A 32 5.85 6.83 14.55
N GLY A 33 5.67 8.06 14.07
CA GLY A 33 6.71 8.80 13.36
C GLY A 33 6.96 8.27 11.94
N PRO A 34 7.85 8.94 11.19
CA PRO A 34 7.94 8.79 9.74
C PRO A 34 8.40 7.39 9.30
N VAL A 35 9.35 6.77 9.99
CA VAL A 35 9.92 5.46 9.59
C VAL A 35 8.94 4.32 9.86
N ARG A 36 8.43 4.24 11.10
CA ARG A 36 7.49 3.17 11.49
C ARG A 36 6.13 3.35 10.83
N GLY A 37 5.69 4.60 10.64
CA GLY A 37 4.47 4.92 9.91
C GLY A 37 4.53 4.43 8.46
N VAL A 38 5.61 4.75 7.74
CA VAL A 38 5.80 4.29 6.34
C VAL A 38 5.90 2.77 6.25
N LEU A 39 6.61 2.11 7.19
CA LEU A 39 6.64 0.65 7.28
C LEU A 39 5.21 0.10 7.40
N LEU A 40 4.44 0.60 8.37
CA LEU A 40 3.09 0.13 8.64
C LEU A 40 2.18 0.27 7.42
N VAL A 41 2.17 1.44 6.77
CA VAL A 41 1.26 1.67 5.63
C VAL A 41 1.64 0.85 4.40
N ASN A 42 2.93 0.59 4.18
CA ASN A 42 3.39 -0.31 3.13
C ASN A 42 2.93 -1.76 3.40
N LEU A 43 3.08 -2.26 4.63
CA LEU A 43 2.64 -3.60 5.00
C LEU A 43 1.12 -3.77 4.91
N VAL A 44 0.36 -2.81 5.48
CA VAL A 44 -1.11 -2.84 5.45
C VAL A 44 -1.63 -2.72 4.01
N GLY A 45 -1.08 -1.80 3.22
CA GLY A 45 -1.45 -1.64 1.83
C GLY A 45 -1.09 -2.85 0.97
N ALA A 46 0.05 -3.50 1.22
CA ALA A 46 0.42 -4.74 0.54
C ALA A 46 -0.53 -5.90 0.87
N ALA A 47 -0.89 -6.09 2.15
CA ALA A 47 -1.88 -7.09 2.57
C ALA A 47 -3.24 -6.84 1.92
N ALA A 48 -3.74 -5.61 1.98
CA ALA A 48 -5.02 -5.23 1.40
C ALA A 48 -5.03 -5.44 -0.12
N LEU A 49 -3.97 -5.03 -0.82
CA LEU A 49 -3.85 -5.26 -2.26
C LEU A 49 -3.79 -6.76 -2.60
N GLY A 50 -3.10 -7.56 -1.79
CA GLY A 50 -3.09 -9.02 -1.91
C GLY A 50 -4.51 -9.61 -1.86
N VAL A 51 -5.32 -9.21 -0.88
CA VAL A 51 -6.73 -9.61 -0.77
C VAL A 51 -7.52 -9.19 -2.02
N LEU A 52 -7.38 -7.94 -2.45
CA LEU A 52 -8.10 -7.41 -3.63
C LEU A 52 -7.74 -8.18 -4.91
N VAL A 53 -6.46 -8.55 -5.08
CA VAL A 53 -6.01 -9.36 -6.21
C VAL A 53 -6.54 -10.80 -6.11
N GLY A 54 -6.56 -11.39 -4.93
CA GLY A 54 -7.09 -12.75 -4.73
C GLY A 54 -8.59 -12.87 -5.02
N LEU A 55 -9.34 -11.79 -4.77
CA LEU A 55 -10.76 -11.68 -5.06
C LEU A 55 -11.07 -11.04 -6.43
N ALA A 56 -10.08 -10.84 -7.30
CA ALA A 56 -10.26 -10.03 -8.52
C ALA A 56 -11.39 -10.54 -9.43
N ASP A 57 -11.59 -11.86 -9.51
CA ASP A 57 -12.66 -12.47 -10.32
C ASP A 57 -14.06 -12.26 -9.73
N ALA A 58 -14.15 -12.07 -8.41
CA ALA A 58 -15.41 -11.85 -7.68
C ALA A 58 -15.71 -10.37 -7.44
N LEU A 59 -14.73 -9.48 -7.60
CA LEU A 59 -14.88 -8.05 -7.34
C LEU A 59 -15.37 -7.29 -8.57
N ALA A 60 -16.29 -6.35 -8.33
CA ALA A 60 -16.66 -5.40 -9.37
C ALA A 60 -15.43 -4.54 -9.78
N PRO A 61 -15.18 -4.28 -11.07
CA PRO A 61 -13.99 -3.56 -11.52
C PRO A 61 -13.80 -2.17 -10.90
N TRP A 62 -14.90 -1.49 -10.55
CA TRP A 62 -14.85 -0.18 -9.91
C TRP A 62 -14.28 -0.25 -8.48
N LEU A 63 -14.47 -1.36 -7.75
CA LEU A 63 -13.85 -1.55 -6.43
C LEU A 63 -12.34 -1.60 -6.56
N PHE A 64 -11.82 -2.26 -7.59
CA PHE A 64 -10.37 -2.36 -7.79
C PHE A 64 -9.74 -1.00 -8.13
N LEU A 65 -10.44 -0.15 -8.88
CA LEU A 65 -10.02 1.24 -9.12
C LEU A 65 -10.01 2.07 -7.84
N LEU A 66 -11.08 1.99 -7.04
CA LEU A 66 -11.21 2.74 -5.79
C LEU A 66 -10.22 2.26 -4.73
N LEU A 67 -10.19 0.96 -4.44
CA LEU A 67 -9.46 0.39 -3.31
C LEU A 67 -8.04 -0.06 -3.68
N GLY A 68 -7.86 -0.67 -4.85
CA GLY A 68 -6.55 -1.16 -5.30
C GLY A 68 -5.70 -0.01 -5.82
N THR A 69 -6.13 0.59 -6.92
CA THR A 69 -5.38 1.66 -7.60
C THR A 69 -5.38 2.96 -6.78
N GLY A 70 -6.56 3.38 -6.28
CA GLY A 70 -6.69 4.59 -5.46
C GLY A 70 -6.12 4.42 -4.05
N LEU A 71 -6.85 3.75 -3.16
CA LEU A 71 -6.51 3.65 -1.74
C LEU A 71 -5.15 3.01 -1.50
N CYS A 72 -4.94 1.75 -1.91
CA CYS A 72 -3.67 1.05 -1.67
C CYS A 72 -2.51 1.74 -2.41
N GLY A 73 -2.73 2.21 -3.63
CA GLY A 73 -1.72 2.95 -4.41
C GLY A 73 -1.23 4.22 -3.72
N ALA A 74 -2.11 5.00 -3.08
CA ALA A 74 -1.73 6.22 -2.38
C ALA A 74 -1.37 6.04 -0.90
N LEU A 75 -1.84 4.95 -0.27
CA LEU A 75 -1.49 4.56 1.09
C LEU A 75 -0.04 4.06 1.16
N THR A 76 0.37 3.24 0.19
CA THR A 76 1.75 2.74 0.08
C THR A 76 2.66 3.78 -0.56
N THR A 77 3.98 3.63 -0.39
CA THR A 77 4.97 4.57 -0.95
C THR A 77 6.35 3.95 -1.11
N TRP A 78 6.83 3.93 -2.36
CA TRP A 78 8.21 3.58 -2.68
C TRP A 78 9.16 4.76 -2.49
N SER A 79 8.77 5.95 -2.95
CA SER A 79 9.64 7.14 -2.92
C SER A 79 10.05 7.52 -1.51
N THR A 80 9.12 7.46 -0.54
CA THR A 80 9.42 7.76 0.86
C THR A 80 10.32 6.69 1.50
N LEU A 81 10.08 5.40 1.21
CA LEU A 81 10.95 4.30 1.65
C LEU A 81 12.38 4.50 1.15
N ALA A 82 12.55 4.83 -0.13
CA ALA A 82 13.86 5.05 -0.73
C ALA A 82 14.62 6.22 -0.08
N VAL A 83 13.95 7.37 0.07
CA VAL A 83 14.55 8.56 0.73
C VAL A 83 14.94 8.24 2.17
N GLN A 84 14.03 7.65 2.96
CA GLN A 84 14.30 7.31 4.36
C GLN A 84 15.44 6.28 4.50
N THR A 85 15.53 5.32 3.57
CA THR A 85 16.62 4.34 3.55
C THR A 85 17.97 5.02 3.29
N CYS A 86 18.03 5.95 2.33
CA CYS A 86 19.24 6.73 2.06
C CYS A 86 19.65 7.60 3.27
N GLU A 87 18.68 8.27 3.90
CA GLU A 87 18.93 9.10 5.09
C GLU A 87 19.41 8.28 6.28
N LEU A 88 18.82 7.10 6.52
CA LEU A 88 19.28 6.15 7.52
C LEU A 88 20.68 5.66 7.18
N GLY A 89 20.96 5.31 5.92
CA GLY A 89 22.25 4.76 5.49
C GLY A 89 23.41 5.75 5.62
N GLY A 90 23.13 7.05 5.58
CA GLY A 90 24.10 8.10 5.90
C GLY A 90 24.49 8.15 7.39
N ARG A 91 23.70 7.55 8.29
CA ARG A 91 23.92 7.54 9.74
C ARG A 91 24.28 6.14 10.27
N ASP A 92 23.58 5.12 9.81
CA ASP A 92 23.65 3.73 10.25
C ASP A 92 23.18 2.81 9.11
N ARG A 93 24.15 2.11 8.49
CA ARG A 93 23.89 1.23 7.34
C ARG A 93 23.10 -0.01 7.71
N ASP A 94 23.31 -0.54 8.91
CA ASP A 94 22.64 -1.75 9.37
C ASP A 94 21.15 -1.47 9.61
N ARG A 95 20.83 -0.32 10.21
CA ARG A 95 19.43 0.13 10.35
C ARG A 95 18.77 0.40 9.02
N ALA A 96 19.48 0.99 8.06
CA ALA A 96 18.95 1.21 6.70
C ALA A 96 18.64 -0.12 6.01
N GLY A 97 19.58 -1.07 6.08
CA GLY A 97 19.40 -2.42 5.56
C GLY A 97 18.23 -3.16 6.21
N ALA A 98 18.12 -3.07 7.54
CA ALA A 98 17.02 -3.67 8.29
C ALA A 98 15.66 -3.05 7.91
N TYR A 99 15.59 -1.72 7.77
CA TYR A 99 14.35 -1.03 7.40
C TYR A 99 13.88 -1.38 5.98
N LEU A 100 14.80 -1.34 5.01
CA LEU A 100 14.52 -1.73 3.62
C LEU A 100 14.14 -3.21 3.53
N GLY A 101 14.95 -4.08 4.13
CA GLY A 101 14.73 -5.52 4.15
C GLY A 101 13.41 -5.90 4.80
N ALA A 102 13.09 -5.31 5.96
CA ALA A 102 11.81 -5.53 6.64
C ALA A 102 10.63 -5.07 5.78
N THR A 103 10.70 -3.88 5.16
CA THR A 103 9.60 -3.38 4.32
C THR A 103 9.35 -4.29 3.12
N LEU A 104 10.42 -4.79 2.46
CA LEU A 104 10.31 -5.67 1.30
C LEU A 104 9.82 -7.07 1.69
N LEU A 105 10.48 -7.73 2.64
CA LEU A 105 10.17 -9.12 3.01
C LEU A 105 8.80 -9.22 3.69
N LEU A 106 8.52 -8.34 4.65
CA LEU A 106 7.21 -8.33 5.31
C LEU A 106 6.11 -7.84 4.37
N GLY A 107 6.40 -6.90 3.47
CA GLY A 107 5.45 -6.45 2.45
C GLY A 107 5.06 -7.57 1.48
N LEU A 108 6.04 -8.33 0.96
CA LEU A 108 5.78 -9.50 0.12
C LEU A 108 5.01 -10.58 0.88
N GLY A 109 5.42 -10.89 2.12
CA GLY A 109 4.71 -11.84 2.97
C GLY A 109 3.27 -11.41 3.27
N ALA A 110 3.04 -10.13 3.52
CA ALA A 110 1.73 -9.55 3.74
C ALA A 110 0.84 -9.67 2.49
N ALA A 111 1.36 -9.33 1.30
CA ALA A 111 0.64 -9.48 0.05
C ALA A 111 0.30 -10.94 -0.26
N ALA A 112 1.27 -11.85 -0.10
CA ALA A 112 1.05 -13.28 -0.30
C ALA A 112 0.02 -13.84 0.69
N GLY A 113 0.09 -13.46 1.97
CA GLY A 113 -0.87 -13.85 2.99
C GLY A 113 -2.27 -13.31 2.70
N GLY A 114 -2.39 -12.05 2.28
CA GLY A 114 -3.66 -11.45 1.87
C GLY A 114 -4.27 -12.16 0.67
N TYR A 115 -3.46 -12.46 -0.35
CA TYR A 115 -3.88 -13.22 -1.53
C TYR A 115 -4.34 -14.64 -1.16
N ALA A 116 -3.55 -15.38 -0.38
CA ALA A 116 -3.91 -16.72 0.06
C ALA A 116 -5.20 -16.73 0.86
N LEU A 117 -5.37 -15.79 1.81
CA LEU A 117 -6.60 -15.64 2.58
C LEU A 117 -7.82 -15.40 1.67
N ALA A 118 -7.70 -14.49 0.71
CA ALA A 118 -8.76 -14.23 -0.26
C ALA A 118 -9.15 -15.49 -1.07
N ARG A 119 -8.17 -16.29 -1.49
CA ARG A 119 -8.38 -17.55 -2.22
C ARG A 119 -8.97 -18.68 -1.37
N LEU A 120 -9.01 -18.56 -0.05
CA LEU A 120 -9.72 -19.50 0.82
C LEU A 120 -11.22 -19.17 0.95
N LEU A 121 -11.62 -17.96 0.58
CA LEU A 121 -12.99 -17.46 0.72
C LEU A 121 -13.84 -17.63 -0.55
N VAL A 122 -13.22 -18.06 -1.66
CA VAL A 122 -13.82 -18.22 -2.99
C VAL A 122 -13.41 -19.57 -3.57
#